data_AF-A0A382NY80-F1
#
_entry.id   AF-A0A382NY80-F1
#
_cell.length_a   1.000
_cell.length_b   1.000
_cell.length_c   1.000
_cell.angle_alpha   90.00
_cell.angle_beta   90.00
_cell.angle_gamma   90.00
#
_symmetry.space_group_name_H-M   'P 1'
#
loop_
_entity.id
_entity.type
_entity.pdbx_description
1 polymer ?
#
loop_
_entity_poly.entity_id
_entity_poly.type
_entity_poly.pdbx_seq_one_letter_code
_entity_poly.pdbx_strand_id
1 'polypeptide(L)' 'DGKRLQPVFSLVHRDLLGDLVAYLEGGERKIDRWLERHAFQSVDFTDRQEMFLNVNTPMDLQAATTWLQRSEKGSGG' A
#
# COMPACT_ATOMS: atom_id res chain seq x y z
N ASP A 1 4.55 4.34 4.52
CA ASP A 1 5.85 5.06 4.61
C ASP A 1 5.89 6.09 5.76
N GLY A 2 4.86 6.16 6.62
CA GLY A 2 4.80 7.12 7.73
C GLY A 2 4.47 8.57 7.32
N LYS A 3 4.33 8.86 6.03
CA LYS A 3 4.05 10.21 5.50
C LYS A 3 2.66 10.33 4.91
N ARG A 4 2.13 9.23 4.35
CA ARG A 4 0.77 9.15 3.82
C ARG A 4 0.16 7.78 4.08
N LEU A 5 -1.17 7.73 4.14
CA LEU A 5 -1.91 6.48 4.17
C LEU A 5 -1.64 5.70 2.87
N GLN A 6 -1.54 4.38 2.97
CA GLN A 6 -1.33 3.47 1.84
C GLN A 6 -2.53 2.52 1.74
N PRO A 7 -3.71 3.01 1.30
CA PRO A 7 -4.98 2.28 1.44
C PRO A 7 -5.07 1.01 0.60
N VAL A 8 -4.26 0.86 -0.45
CA VAL A 8 -4.15 -0.38 -1.23
C VAL A 8 -3.46 -1.50 -0.44
N PHE A 9 -2.68 -1.14 0.58
CA PHE A 9 -2.06 -2.07 1.53
C PHE A 9 -2.91 -2.12 2.81
N SER A 10 -4.07 -2.77 2.71
CA SER A 10 -5.02 -2.89 3.83
C SER A 10 -5.39 -4.35 4.11
N LEU A 11 -5.56 -4.68 5.39
CA LEU A 11 -6.26 -5.88 5.82
C LEU A 11 -7.75 -5.54 6.00
N VAL A 12 -8.62 -6.21 5.25
CA VAL A 12 -10.05 -5.88 5.16
C VAL A 12 -10.88 -7.10 5.54
N HIS A 13 -11.91 -6.90 6.35
CA HIS A 13 -12.85 -7.98 6.69
C HIS A 13 -13.74 -8.33 5.49
N ARG A 14 -14.00 -9.63 5.27
CA ARG A 14 -14.76 -10.13 4.12
C ARG A 14 -16.19 -9.60 4.03
N ASP A 15 -16.78 -9.24 5.17
CA ASP A 15 -18.15 -8.73 5.25
C ASP A 15 -18.32 -7.40 4.52
N LEU A 16 -17.22 -6.67 4.26
CA LEU A 16 -17.22 -5.43 3.48
C LEU A 16 -17.34 -5.66 1.97
N LEU A 17 -17.32 -6.92 1.49
CA LEU A 17 -17.42 -7.23 0.07
C LEU A 17 -18.68 -6.65 -0.58
N GLY A 18 -19.84 -6.76 0.09
CA GLY A 18 -21.10 -6.23 -0.44
C GLY A 18 -21.07 -4.71 -0.62
N ASP A 19 -20.50 -3.99 0.35
CA ASP A 19 -20.33 -2.53 0.24
C ASP A 19 -19.35 -2.15 -0.88
N LEU A 20 -18.23 -2.86 -0.99
CA LEU A 20 -17.23 -2.63 -2.04
C LEU A 20 -17.83 -2.83 -3.44
N VAL A 21 -18.61 -3.89 -3.64
CA VAL A 21 -19.30 -4.14 -4.92
C VAL A 21 -20.25 -3.00 -5.26
N ALA A 22 -21.11 -2.61 -4.31
CA ALA A 22 -22.05 -1.50 -4.52
C ALA A 22 -21.33 -0.17 -4.81
N TYR A 23 -20.19 0.09 -4.15
CA TYR A 23 -19.36 1.27 -4.39
C TYR A 23 -18.82 1.30 -5.83
N LEU A 24 -18.30 0.17 -6.31
CA LEU A 24 -17.78 0.04 -7.67
C LEU A 24 -18.88 0.10 -8.74
N GLU A 25 -20.05 -0.52 -8.48
CA GLU A 25 -21.23 -0.47 -9.36
C GLU A 25 -21.82 0.94 -9.45
N GLY A 26 -21.69 1.74 -8.38
CA GLY A 26 -21.98 3.17 -8.38
C GLY A 26 -21.04 4.01 -9.25
N GLY A 27 -20.02 3.41 -9.85
CA GLY A 27 -19.04 4.06 -10.74
C GLY A 27 -17.83 4.65 -10.01
N GLU A 28 -17.82 4.61 -8.68
CA GLU A 28 -16.70 5.10 -7.89
C GLU A 28 -15.48 4.17 -7.97
N ARG A 29 -14.29 4.75 -7.89
CA ARG A 29 -13.01 4.02 -8.03
C ARG A 29 -11.94 4.45 -7.02
N LYS A 30 -12.24 5.43 -6.17
CA LYS A 30 -11.26 6.00 -5.23
C LYS A 30 -11.26 5.20 -3.93
N ILE A 31 -10.25 4.36 -3.75
CA ILE A 31 -10.12 3.52 -2.55
C ILE A 31 -10.06 4.34 -1.26
N ASP A 32 -9.42 5.50 -1.27
CA ASP A 32 -9.30 6.38 -0.10
C ASP A 32 -10.70 6.75 0.44
N ARG A 33 -11.59 7.17 -0.47
CA ARG A 33 -12.98 7.53 -0.16
C ARG A 33 -13.82 6.34 0.28
N TRP A 34 -13.56 5.16 -0.29
CA TRP A 34 -14.23 3.94 0.15
C TRP A 34 -13.82 3.57 1.58
N LEU A 35 -12.52 3.61 1.88
CA LEU A 35 -11.97 3.27 3.19
C LEU A 35 -12.48 4.25 4.28
N GLU A 36 -12.62 5.54 3.96
CA GLU A 36 -13.18 6.56 4.86
C GLU A 36 -14.63 6.30 5.31
N ARG A 37 -15.38 5.44 4.60
CA ARG A 37 -16.76 5.04 5.00
C ARG A 37 -16.78 4.03 6.14
N HIS A 38 -15.63 3.46 6.48
CA HIS A 38 -15.49 2.39 7.47
C HIS A 38 -14.59 2.82 8.63
N ALA A 39 -14.80 2.23 9.80
CA ALA A 39 -13.84 2.38 10.89
C ALA A 39 -12.57 1.61 10.51
N PHE A 40 -11.43 2.29 10.51
CA PHE A 40 -10.12 1.68 10.30
C PHE A 40 -9.09 2.26 11.29
N GLN A 41 -8.01 1.53 11.48
CA GLN A 41 -6.86 1.97 12.27
C GLN A 41 -5.61 1.95 11.38
N SER A 42 -4.83 3.03 11.41
CA SER A 42 -3.53 3.06 10.76
C SER A 42 -2.52 2.23 11.57
N VAL A 43 -1.66 1.52 10.85
CA VAL A 43 -0.52 0.79 11.42
C VAL A 43 0.74 1.51 10.99
N ASP A 44 1.64 1.77 11.93
CA ASP A 44 2.91 2.43 11.64
C ASP A 44 3.91 1.45 11.01
N PHE A 45 4.55 1.89 9.94
CA PHE A 45 5.61 1.19 9.21
C PHE A 45 6.76 2.16 8.87
N THR A 46 6.99 3.16 9.72
CA THR A 46 8.08 4.14 9.56
C THR A 46 9.47 3.51 9.58
N ASP A 47 9.62 2.32 10.15
CA ASP A 47 10.86 1.52 10.24
C ASP A 47 11.11 0.63 9.01
N ARG A 48 10.14 0.54 8.10
CA ARG A 48 10.14 -0.30 6.90
C ARG A 48 9.58 0.45 5.69
N GLN A 49 9.97 1.71 5.50
CA GLN A 49 9.41 2.57 4.44
C GLN A 49 9.67 2.00 3.05
N GLU A 50 10.80 1.32 2.86
CA GLU A 50 11.21 0.74 1.59
C GLU A 50 10.28 -0.37 1.10
N MET A 51 9.51 -1.01 2.00
CA MET A 51 8.49 -2.00 1.62
C MET A 51 7.36 -1.42 0.77
N PHE A 52 7.18 -0.09 0.77
CA PHE A 52 6.15 0.62 0.02
C PHE A 52 6.68 1.34 -1.22
N LEU A 53 7.87 0.97 -1.71
CA LEU A 53 8.39 1.45 -2.99
C LEU A 53 7.41 1.06 -4.11
N ASN A 54 6.84 2.06 -4.77
CA ASN A 54 5.95 1.86 -5.91
C ASN A 54 6.71 2.12 -7.22
N VAL A 55 6.69 1.14 -8.12
CA VAL A 55 7.38 1.18 -9.41
C VAL A 55 6.41 1.62 -10.50
N ASN A 56 6.30 2.93 -10.73
CA ASN A 56 5.44 3.47 -11.79
C ASN A 56 6.24 3.97 -13.00
N THR A 57 7.52 4.30 -12.79
CA THR A 57 8.42 4.84 -13.81
C THR A 57 9.69 3.99 -13.94
N PRO A 58 10.43 4.09 -15.07
CA PRO A 58 11.73 3.44 -15.21
C PRO A 58 12.75 3.85 -14.14
N MET A 59 12.67 5.09 -13.65
CA MET A 59 13.53 5.58 -12.57
C MET A 59 13.22 4.87 -11.24
N ASP A 60 11.94 4.64 -10.95
CA ASP A 60 11.53 3.88 -9.77
C ASP A 60 12.05 2.43 -9.83
N LEU A 61 12.04 1.82 -11.02
CA LEU A 61 12.58 0.47 -11.23
C LEU A 61 14.07 0.40 -10.90
N GLN A 62 14.84 1.41 -11.33
CA GLN A 62 16.27 1.48 -11.03
C GLN A 62 16.55 1.68 -9.53
N ALA A 63 15.73 2.49 -8.87
CA ALA A 63 15.79 2.68 -7.41
C ALA A 63 15.47 1.37 -6.66
N ALA A 64 14.40 0.68 -7.03
CA ALA A 64 14.00 -0.60 -6.43
C ALA A 64 15.06 -1.69 -6.66
N THR A 65 15.66 -1.75 -7.85
CA THR A 65 16.75 -2.69 -8.17
C THR A 65 17.97 -2.44 -7.28
N THR A 66 18.35 -1.18 -7.11
CA THR A 66 19.48 -0.80 -6.25
C THR A 66 19.21 -1.15 -4.79
N TRP A 67 17.98 -0.97 -4.31
CA TRP A 67 17.58 -1.36 -2.96
C TRP A 67 17.69 -2.87 -2.75
N LEU A 68 17.15 -3.69 -3.67
CA LEU A 68 17.23 -5.17 -3.59
C LEU A 68 18.67 -5.68 -3.49
N GLN A 69 19.56 -5.15 -4.34
CA GLN A 69 20.99 -5.52 -4.34
C GLN A 69 21.70 -5.16 -3.02
N ARG A 70 21.26 -4.11 -2.32
CA ARG A 70 21.81 -3.70 -1.02
C ARG A 70 21.25 -4.56 0.11
N SER A 71 19.97 -4.90 0.08
CA SER A 71 19.36 -5.76 1.09
C SER A 71 19.89 -7.19 1.06
N GLU A 72 20.20 -7.73 -0.12
CA GLU A 72 20.78 -9.08 -0.27
C GLU A 72 22.21 -9.16 0.28
N LYS A 73 23.01 -8.10 0.11
CA LYS A 73 24.38 -8.03 0.63
C LYS A 73 24.45 -7.81 2.15
N GLY A 74 23.40 -7.26 2.76
CA GLY A 74 23.34 -6.98 4.20
C GLY A 74 22.93 -8.16 5.09
N SER A 75 22.40 -9.25 4.52
CA SER A 75 21.96 -10.46 5.25
C SER A 75 23.08 -11.50 5.47
N GLY A 76 24.33 -11.17 5.17
CA GLY A 76 25.48 -12.09 5.22
C GLY A 76 26.50 -11.82 6.34
N GLY A 77 26.11 -11.16 7.43
CA GLY A 77 27.00 -10.86 8.57
C GLY A 77 26.44 -11.33 9.90
#